data_AF-A0A7C9HAR4-F1
#
_entry.id   AF-A0A7C9HAR4-F1
#
_cell.length_a   1.000
_cell.length_b   1.000
_cell.length_c   1.000
_cell.angle_alpha   90.00
_cell.angle_beta   90.00
_cell.angle_gamma   90.00
#
_symmetry.space_group_name_H-M   'P 1'
#
loop_
_entity.id
_entity.type
_entity.pdbx_description
1 polymer ?
#
loop_
_entity_poly.entity_id
_entity_poly.type
_entity_poly.pdbx_seq_one_letter_code
_entity_poly.pdbx_strand_id
1 'polypeptide(L)'
;MGAAMQQTAATFLSDNVPARLLCTYRGEGTEYGKTCNDGEHEQINRMKSGWVGLFRGATWLGDAPCGLTHRSPPIAGRGETRLLLVIDAVEPG
;
A
#
# COMPACT_ATOMS: atom_id res chain seq x y z
N MET A 1 17.28 22.97 -21.20
CA MET A 1 15.98 22.27 -21.28
C MET A 1 16.19 20.83 -20.90
N GLY A 2 15.82 20.45 -19.67
CA GLY A 2 15.73 19.05 -19.25
C GLY A 2 14.49 18.99 -18.37
N ALA A 3 13.40 18.42 -18.90
CA ALA A 3 12.23 18.18 -18.09
C ALA A 3 12.65 17.20 -16.99
N ALA A 4 12.61 17.63 -15.73
CA ALA A 4 12.70 16.71 -14.61
C ALA A 4 11.56 15.71 -14.81
N MET A 5 11.91 14.45 -15.02
CA MET A 5 10.93 13.37 -15.09
C MET A 5 10.21 13.36 -13.74
N GLN A 6 9.00 13.91 -13.69
CA GLN A 6 8.15 13.86 -12.51
C GLN A 6 7.74 12.40 -12.34
N GLN A 7 8.58 11.68 -11.58
CA GLN A 7 8.49 10.26 -11.37
C GLN A 7 7.37 10.03 -10.35
N THR A 8 6.34 9.28 -10.78
CA THR A 8 5.11 9.05 -10.02
C THR A 8 5.44 8.44 -8.66
N ALA A 9 5.15 9.17 -7.58
CA ALA A 9 4.93 8.53 -6.29
C ALA A 9 3.85 7.46 -6.50
N ALA A 10 4.06 6.23 -6.02
CA ALA A 10 3.08 5.17 -6.19
C ALA A 10 1.72 5.64 -5.62
N THR A 11 0.68 5.64 -6.45
CA THR A 11 -0.68 6.05 -6.05
C THR A 11 -1.18 5.14 -4.93
N PHE A 12 -1.92 5.70 -3.96
CA PHE A 12 -2.62 4.88 -2.97
C PHE A 12 -3.66 4.00 -3.65
N LEU A 13 -3.63 2.71 -3.35
CA LEU A 13 -4.50 1.71 -3.96
C LEU A 13 -5.22 0.87 -2.92
N SER A 14 -6.36 0.34 -3.33
CA SER A 14 -6.97 -0.84 -2.72
C SER A 14 -6.76 -2.00 -3.69
N ASP A 15 -6.23 -3.11 -3.21
CA ASP A 15 -5.94 -4.26 -4.07
C ASP A 15 -7.22 -5.02 -4.44
N ASN A 16 -7.26 -5.55 -5.66
CA ASN A 16 -8.37 -6.37 -6.15
C ASN A 16 -8.25 -7.84 -5.70
N VAL A 17 -8.18 -8.05 -4.39
CA VAL A 17 -8.13 -9.35 -3.70
C VAL A 17 -9.01 -9.28 -2.43
N PRO A 18 -9.35 -10.41 -1.78
CA PRO A 18 -10.10 -10.35 -0.53
C PRO A 18 -9.27 -9.69 0.57
N ALA A 19 -8.04 -10.16 0.74
CA ALA A 19 -7.07 -9.60 1.67
C ALA A 19 -5.64 -9.85 1.20
N ARG A 20 -4.73 -8.98 1.65
CA ARG A 20 -3.29 -9.06 1.37
C ARG A 20 -2.49 -8.89 2.64
N LEU A 21 -1.54 -9.79 2.87
CA LEU A 21 -0.51 -9.62 3.89
C LEU A 21 0.69 -8.91 3.26
N LEU A 22 1.19 -7.87 3.96
CA LEU A 22 2.36 -7.10 3.58
C LEU A 22 3.41 -7.12 4.69
N CYS A 23 4.68 -7.32 4.32
CA CYS A 23 5.82 -7.20 5.22
C CYS A 23 7.07 -6.70 4.48
N THR A 24 7.54 -5.49 4.81
CA THR A 24 8.83 -5.01 4.28
C THR A 24 9.97 -5.58 5.13
N TYR A 25 10.82 -6.43 4.56
CA TYR A 25 12.01 -6.96 5.24
C TYR A 25 13.24 -6.04 5.14
N ARG A 26 13.35 -5.24 4.06
CA ARG A 26 14.44 -4.29 3.86
C ARG A 26 13.92 -3.02 3.22
N GLY A 27 14.39 -1.85 3.68
CA GLY A 27 13.98 -0.54 3.17
C GLY A 27 12.72 0.02 3.85
N GLU A 28 12.23 1.15 3.36
CA GLU A 28 11.07 1.85 3.93
C GLU A 28 9.79 0.99 3.87
N GLY A 29 9.00 1.03 4.94
CA GLY A 29 7.76 0.24 5.04
C GLY A 29 6.62 0.77 4.17
N THR A 30 5.62 -0.08 3.96
CA THR A 30 4.38 0.30 3.27
C THR A 30 3.72 1.49 3.98
N GLU A 31 3.25 2.45 3.20
CA GLU A 31 2.42 3.56 3.68
C GLU A 31 0.95 3.21 3.51
N TYR A 32 0.11 3.58 4.48
CA TYR A 32 -1.31 3.30 4.46
C TYR A 32 -2.11 4.42 5.12
N GLY A 33 -3.37 4.54 4.73
CA GLY A 33 -4.30 5.51 5.28
C GLY A 33 -5.73 5.15 4.96
N LYS A 34 -6.67 5.83 5.61
CA LYS A 34 -8.08 5.75 5.25
C LYS A 34 -8.38 6.85 4.25
N THR A 35 -8.89 6.49 3.07
CA THR A 35 -9.38 7.45 2.08
C THR A 35 -10.73 8.00 2.54
N CYS A 36 -10.89 9.31 2.46
CA CYS A 36 -12.09 10.06 2.82
C CYS A 36 -12.87 10.42 1.54
N ASN A 37 -14.08 10.98 1.70
CA ASN A 37 -15.03 11.20 0.59
C ASN A 37 -14.51 12.09 -0.57
N ASP A 38 -13.42 12.82 -0.37
CA ASP A 38 -12.74 13.70 -1.34
C ASP A 38 -11.50 13.07 -2.00
N GLY A 39 -11.18 11.81 -1.68
CA GLY A 39 -9.97 11.14 -2.16
C GLY A 39 -8.71 11.48 -1.36
N GLU A 40 -8.82 12.34 -0.35
CA GLU A 40 -7.73 12.67 0.56
C GLU A 40 -7.61 11.62 1.68
N HIS A 41 -6.42 11.51 2.28
CA HIS A 41 -6.19 10.64 3.42
C HIS A 41 -6.12 11.46 4.70
N GLU A 42 -7.00 11.19 5.66
CA GLU A 42 -7.03 11.83 6.99
C GLU A 42 -5.66 11.74 7.69
N GLN A 43 -4.98 10.60 7.54
CA GLN A 43 -3.65 10.37 8.08
C GLN A 43 -2.93 9.28 7.29
N ILE A 44 -1.71 9.58 6.84
CA ILE A 44 -0.79 8.60 6.26
C ILE A 44 0.10 8.04 7.36
N ASN A 45 -0.02 6.74 7.60
CA ASN A 45 0.82 5.98 8.50
C ASN A 45 1.84 5.17 7.69
N ARG A 46 2.96 4.80 8.31
CA ARG A 46 3.99 3.96 7.69
C ARG A 46 4.33 2.81 8.62
N MET A 47 4.26 1.59 8.09
CA MET A 47 4.72 0.41 8.83
C MET A 47 6.23 0.46 9.02
N LYS A 48 6.75 -0.06 10.14
CA LYS A 48 8.20 -0.26 10.29
C LYS A 48 8.63 -1.53 9.53
N SER A 49 9.90 -1.62 9.15
CA SER A 49 10.43 -2.86 8.58
C SER A 49 10.26 -4.02 9.57
N GLY A 50 9.89 -5.20 9.07
CA GLY A 50 9.56 -6.38 9.86
C GLY A 50 8.15 -6.40 10.46
N TRP A 51 7.38 -5.30 10.35
CA TRP A 51 5.96 -5.34 10.74
C TRP A 51 5.15 -6.11 9.70
N VAL A 52 4.19 -6.88 10.20
CA VAL A 52 3.22 -7.62 9.39
C VAL A 52 1.88 -6.88 9.44
N GLY A 53 1.33 -6.58 8.27
CA GLY A 53 0.03 -5.94 8.14
C GLY A 53 -0.88 -6.78 7.27
N LEU A 54 -2.11 -7.01 7.72
CA LEU A 54 -3.17 -7.64 6.93
C LEU A 54 -4.14 -6.57 6.48
N PHE A 55 -4.24 -6.39 5.17
CA PHE A 55 -5.04 -5.37 4.52
C PHE A 55 -6.26 -6.01 3.89
N ARG A 56 -7.44 -5.48 4.20
CA ARG A 56 -8.66 -5.82 3.47
C ARG A 56 -8.57 -5.20 2.07
N GLY A 57 -8.81 -6.02 1.04
CA GLY A 57 -8.91 -5.55 -0.34
C GLY A 57 -10.34 -5.35 -0.81
N ALA A 58 -10.49 -5.02 -2.09
CA ALA A 58 -11.75 -4.61 -2.70
C ALA A 58 -12.77 -5.76 -2.85
N THR A 59 -12.32 -7.02 -2.96
CA THR A 59 -13.23 -8.18 -3.15
C THR A 59 -13.59 -8.89 -1.84
N TRP A 60 -13.30 -8.28 -0.69
CA TRP A 60 -13.67 -8.85 0.61
C TRP A 60 -15.18 -9.09 0.71
N LEU A 61 -15.58 -10.33 1.03
CA LEU A 61 -16.98 -10.83 1.07
C LEU A 61 -17.89 -10.19 2.14
N GLY A 62 -17.45 -9.13 2.81
CA GLY A 62 -18.20 -8.46 3.86
C GLY A 62 -18.66 -7.06 3.44
N ASP A 63 -19.89 -6.73 3.81
CA ASP A 63 -20.60 -5.52 3.35
C ASP A 63 -20.12 -4.22 4.02
N ALA A 64 -19.28 -4.33 5.07
CA ALA A 64 -18.75 -3.16 5.75
C ALA A 64 -17.84 -2.34 4.80
N PRO A 65 -18.04 -1.02 4.65
CA PRO A 65 -17.15 -0.21 3.83
C PRO A 65 -15.72 -0.24 4.39
N CYS A 66 -14.74 -0.39 3.49
CA CYS A 66 -13.33 -0.32 3.84
C CYS A 66 -12.63 0.71 2.96
N GLY A 67 -12.32 1.87 3.54
CA GLY A 67 -11.53 2.92 2.89
C GLY A 67 -10.03 2.75 3.07
N LEU A 68 -9.55 1.59 3.53
CA LEU A 68 -8.13 1.36 3.75
C LEU A 68 -7.41 1.22 2.40
N THR A 69 -6.48 2.12 2.16
CA THR A 69 -5.65 2.13 0.96
C THR A 69 -4.19 2.20 1.38
N HIS A 70 -3.30 1.75 0.49
CA HIS A 70 -1.88 1.69 0.79
C HIS A 70 -1.03 1.91 -0.47
N ARG A 71 0.26 2.18 -0.28
CA ARG A 71 1.23 2.31 -1.37
C ARG A 71 2.61 1.87 -0.94
N SER A 72 3.47 1.63 -1.93
CA SER A 72 4.91 1.66 -1.67
C SER A 72 5.37 3.10 -1.41
N PRO A 73 6.34 3.33 -0.51
CA PRO A 73 6.86 4.67 -0.26
C PRO A 73 7.59 5.22 -1.50
N PRO A 74 7.62 6.55 -1.70
CA PRO A 74 8.26 7.18 -2.86
C PRO A 74 9.78 7.20 -2.73
N ILE A 75 10.42 6.04 -2.97
CA ILE A 75 11.88 5.85 -2.82
C ILE A 75 12.66 5.91 -4.15
N ALA A 76 11.97 6.18 -5.27
CA ALA A 76 12.61 6.32 -6.57
C ALA A 76 13.65 7.46 -6.56
N GLY A 77 14.80 7.23 -7.21
CA GLY A 77 15.89 8.20 -7.26
C GLY A 77 16.74 8.32 -5.98
N ARG A 78 16.39 7.63 -4.88
CA ARG A 78 17.16 7.70 -3.62
C ARG A 78 18.30 6.68 -3.51
N GLY A 79 18.50 5.83 -4.53
CA GLY A 79 19.51 4.75 -4.48
C GLY A 79 19.18 3.63 -3.48
N GLU A 80 17.93 3.56 -3.02
CA GLU A 80 17.49 2.59 -2.04
C GLU A 80 16.97 1.30 -2.67
N THR A 81 17.12 0.20 -1.94
CA THR A 81 16.58 -1.10 -2.33
C THR A 81 15.57 -1.55 -1.28
N ARG A 82 14.40 -1.99 -1.74
CA ARG A 82 13.30 -2.42 -0.88
C ARG A 82 12.92 -3.87 -1.18
N LEU A 83 12.83 -4.68 -0.13
CA LEU A 83 12.34 -6.06 -0.19
C LEU A 83 11.01 -6.15 0.55
N LEU A 84 9.93 -6.40 -0.19
CA LEU A 84 8.57 -6.55 0.30
C LEU A 84 8.09 -7.98 0.04
N LEU A 85 7.63 -8.65 1.08
CA LEU A 85 6.83 -9.88 0.96
C LEU A 85 5.36 -9.51 0.83
N VAL A 86 4.70 -10.15 -0.13
CA VAL A 86 3.27 -10.05 -0.39
C VAL A 86 2.69 -11.46 -0.41
N ILE A 87 1.60 -11.68 0.33
CA ILE A 87 0.82 -12.92 0.28
C ILE A 87 -0.65 -12.55 0.13
N ASP A 88 -1.27 -13.04 -0.94
CA ASP A 88 -2.70 -12.83 -1.20
C ASP A 88 -3.55 -13.94 -0.60
N ALA A 89 -4.69 -13.57 -0.03
CA ALA A 89 -5.72 -14.54 0.32
C ALA A 89 -6.25 -15.17 -0.97
N VAL A 90 -6.30 -16.50 -1.00
CA VAL A 90 -6.99 -17.26 -2.05
C VAL A 90 -8.49 -17.21 -1.78
N GLU A 91 -9.28 -16.97 -2.82
CA GLU A 91 -10.73 -17.14 -2.71
C GLU A 91 -11.05 -18.63 -2.47
N PRO A 92 -12.06 -18.94 -1.63
CA PRO A 92 -12.56 -20.30 -1.55
C PRO A 92 -13.08 -20.73 -2.93
N GLY A 93 -12.54 -21.82 -3.47
CA GLY A 93 -13.04 -22.44 -4.70
C GLY A 93 -14.38 -23.15 -4.51
#